data_AF-K1ZDQ5-F1
#
_entry.id   AF-K1ZDQ5-F1
#
_cell.length_a   1.000
_cell.length_b   1.000
_cell.length_c   1.000
_cell.angle_alpha   90.00
_cell.angle_beta   90.00
_cell.angle_gamma   90.00
#
_symmetry.space_group_name_H-M   'P 1'
#
loop_
_entity.id
_entity.type
_entity.pdbx_description
1 polymer ?
#
loop_
_entity_poly.entity_id
_entity_poly.type
_entity_poly.pdbx_seq_one_letter_code
_entity_poly.pdbx_strand_id
1 'polypeptide(L)'
;MKYFVFILFLMAWSVFSPKLVYAIPPPEFLIQAGSQIIQIFSIVLLTASAGMSIFWSRIVGFYKKQKQKKLFIFLSVGIVVAGIVCLTFGFNKINRFVIETDYESELSAIIEDKIYQYDQITIVDSSTTLDDIANDHGALFIEQYYTNIGSGALSAAYAVSKQTVDFITFASWYQDTTGVDVYAIYPLMKDKYSAHFALYENGKATHYAVVLTLDASNGYYRIIDSSVRVLSDEEVASQMGEVIAQEQIFSDIVMTNSEFVNVDLSKVFLVDAREDEEYELGHYPGSSHIRFADLLAGAWIELPADKEIVIICWSAIRGSEIAEYLREKNINARYLEDGAMGWVDYGGLWEGEILFSSQYYEDRYVNTLSTDWVKDAVENGAILVDSRDENVYNQKHIAGAINISALFTTTEVLEERLNAVPANNGIITICDDYLSCFDAKIVGVKLEKKDIHS
;
A
#
# COMPACT_ATOMS: atom_id res chain seq x y z
N MET A 1 -47.48 32.16 2.09
CA MET A 1 -46.66 32.56 0.92
C MET A 1 -45.15 32.40 1.16
N LYS A 2 -44.57 32.91 2.27
CA LYS A 2 -43.11 32.78 2.54
C LYS A 2 -42.59 31.33 2.64
N TYR A 3 -43.35 30.43 3.26
CA TYR A 3 -42.95 29.01 3.36
C TYR A 3 -43.06 28.23 2.05
N PHE A 4 -43.95 28.64 1.15
CA PHE A 4 -44.14 27.98 -0.15
C PHE A 4 -42.99 28.31 -1.12
N VAL A 5 -42.51 29.56 -1.08
CA VAL A 5 -41.32 29.99 -1.85
C VAL A 5 -40.05 29.32 -1.32
N PHE A 6 -39.94 29.11 0.00
CA PHE A 6 -38.79 28.41 0.60
C PHE A 6 -38.72 26.92 0.22
N ILE A 7 -39.87 26.24 0.15
CA ILE A 7 -39.94 24.83 -0.27
C ILE A 7 -39.64 24.68 -1.77
N LEU A 8 -40.12 25.60 -2.62
CA LEU A 8 -39.76 25.65 -4.04
C LEU A 8 -38.27 25.93 -4.26
N PHE A 9 -37.66 26.76 -3.41
CA PHE A 9 -36.23 27.02 -3.46
C PHE A 9 -35.39 25.79 -3.06
N LEU A 10 -35.83 25.03 -2.04
CA LEU A 10 -35.18 23.76 -1.64
C LEU A 10 -35.31 22.66 -2.71
N MET A 11 -36.48 22.55 -3.37
CA MET A 11 -36.67 21.60 -4.46
C MET A 11 -35.89 21.98 -5.73
N ALA A 12 -35.75 23.28 -6.03
CA ALA A 12 -34.89 23.75 -7.13
C ALA A 12 -33.39 23.52 -6.81
N TRP A 13 -32.99 23.68 -5.54
CA TRP A 13 -31.62 23.43 -5.09
C TRP A 13 -31.22 21.95 -5.20
N SER A 14 -32.16 21.01 -4.98
CA SER A 14 -31.89 19.57 -5.13
C SER A 14 -31.70 19.10 -6.59
N VAL A 15 -32.15 19.90 -7.57
CA VAL A 15 -32.02 19.58 -9.00
C VAL A 15 -30.75 20.18 -9.62
N PHE A 16 -30.22 21.26 -9.02
CA PHE A 16 -29.03 21.98 -9.51
C PHE A 16 -27.77 21.81 -8.63
N SER A 17 -27.82 20.98 -7.60
CA SER A 17 -26.60 20.64 -6.86
C SER A 17 -25.77 19.67 -7.72
N PRO A 18 -24.48 19.97 -8.01
CA PRO A 18 -23.59 19.00 -8.63
C PRO A 18 -23.55 17.75 -7.74
N LYS A 19 -23.79 16.57 -8.33
CA LYS A 19 -23.55 15.32 -7.62
C LYS A 19 -22.05 15.22 -7.41
N LEU A 20 -21.59 15.45 -6.18
CA LEU A 20 -20.25 15.02 -5.78
C LEU A 20 -20.20 13.50 -5.95
N VAL A 21 -19.41 13.06 -6.92
CA VAL A 21 -18.95 11.68 -7.03
C VAL A 21 -17.90 11.51 -5.94
N TYR A 22 -18.25 10.78 -4.88
CA TYR A 22 -17.27 10.34 -3.90
C TYR A 22 -16.60 9.07 -4.44
N ALA A 23 -15.40 9.20 -4.98
CA ALA A 23 -14.45 8.10 -4.93
C ALA A 23 -14.11 7.86 -3.45
N ILE A 24 -14.28 6.63 -3.00
CA ILE A 24 -14.26 6.26 -1.58
C ILE A 24 -12.80 6.17 -1.08
N PRO A 25 -12.45 6.78 0.06
CA PRO A 25 -11.14 6.61 0.69
C PRO A 25 -11.01 5.20 1.32
N PRO A 26 -9.79 4.70 1.53
CA PRO A 26 -9.54 3.36 2.07
C PRO A 26 -10.24 3.13 3.43
N PRO A 27 -10.59 1.87 3.77
CA PRO A 27 -11.40 1.52 4.94
C PRO A 27 -10.84 2.00 6.29
N GLU A 28 -9.55 2.31 6.40
CA GLU A 28 -8.96 2.93 7.59
C GLU A 28 -9.47 4.37 7.86
N PHE A 29 -9.79 5.13 6.80
CA PHE A 29 -10.32 6.50 6.93
C PHE A 29 -11.74 6.49 7.52
N LEU A 30 -12.53 5.47 7.21
CA LEU A 30 -13.90 5.30 7.73
C LEU A 30 -13.91 4.88 9.22
N ILE A 31 -12.89 4.13 9.66
CA ILE A 31 -12.75 3.70 11.06
C ILE A 31 -12.27 4.85 11.95
N GLN A 32 -11.35 5.71 11.47
CA GLN A 32 -10.92 6.91 12.21
C GLN A 32 -11.99 8.01 12.25
N ALA A 33 -12.70 8.26 11.14
CA ALA A 33 -13.85 9.16 11.13
C ALA A 33 -14.96 8.67 12.08
N GLY A 34 -15.17 7.35 12.16
CA GLY A 34 -16.07 6.74 13.15
C GLY A 34 -15.68 7.07 14.59
N SER A 35 -14.38 7.05 14.93
CA SER A 35 -13.91 7.38 16.28
C SER A 35 -14.13 8.86 16.64
N GLN A 36 -13.89 9.79 15.70
CA GLN A 36 -14.11 11.22 15.90
C GLN A 36 -15.60 11.55 15.99
N ILE A 37 -16.42 10.89 15.17
CA ILE A 37 -17.88 10.99 15.23
C ILE A 37 -18.39 10.47 16.57
N ILE A 38 -17.90 9.32 17.07
CA ILE A 38 -18.27 8.78 18.38
C ILE A 38 -17.85 9.72 19.52
N GLN A 39 -16.69 10.38 19.43
CA GLN A 39 -16.27 11.38 20.42
C GLN A 39 -17.15 12.63 20.39
N ILE A 40 -17.49 13.15 19.21
CA ILE A 40 -18.42 14.28 19.05
C ILE A 40 -19.80 13.90 19.59
N PHE A 41 -20.34 12.73 19.25
CA PHE A 41 -21.61 12.23 19.78
C PHE A 41 -21.55 12.04 21.29
N SER A 42 -20.42 11.58 21.85
CA SER A 42 -20.23 11.44 23.30
C SER A 42 -20.22 12.80 24.01
N ILE A 43 -19.56 13.81 23.43
CA ILE A 43 -19.58 15.19 23.94
C ILE A 43 -20.99 15.78 23.84
N VAL A 44 -21.69 15.57 22.73
CA VAL A 44 -23.09 16.01 22.55
C VAL A 44 -24.01 15.31 23.57
N LEU A 45 -23.83 14.02 23.83
CA LEU A 45 -24.63 13.28 24.82
C LEU A 45 -24.29 13.72 26.26
N LEU A 46 -23.03 13.97 26.57
CA LEU A 46 -22.57 14.47 27.87
C LEU A 46 -23.08 15.90 28.11
N THR A 47 -23.02 16.77 27.11
CA THR A 47 -23.56 18.14 27.21
C THR A 47 -25.08 18.14 27.27
N ALA A 48 -25.76 17.27 26.52
CA ALA A 48 -27.20 17.09 26.61
C ALA A 48 -27.64 16.53 27.96
N SER A 49 -26.93 15.55 28.53
CA SER A 49 -27.24 14.98 29.86
C SER A 49 -26.95 15.96 31.00
N ALA A 50 -25.88 16.75 30.89
CA ALA A 50 -25.60 17.85 31.82
C ALA A 50 -26.67 18.94 31.72
N GLY A 51 -27.05 19.33 30.50
CA GLY A 51 -28.14 20.28 30.24
C GLY A 51 -29.48 19.80 30.78
N MET A 52 -29.82 18.52 30.56
CA MET A 52 -31.03 17.89 31.07
C MET A 52 -31.01 17.79 32.60
N SER A 53 -29.85 17.58 33.22
CA SER A 53 -29.69 17.57 34.67
C SER A 53 -29.87 18.95 35.30
N ILE A 54 -29.35 20.00 34.67
CA ILE A 54 -29.56 21.40 35.09
C ILE A 54 -31.03 21.80 34.92
N PHE A 55 -31.63 21.41 33.79
CA PHE A 55 -33.05 21.63 33.50
C PHE A 55 -33.96 20.88 34.49
N TRP A 56 -33.63 19.62 34.80
CA TRP A 56 -34.34 18.82 35.80
C TRP A 56 -34.18 19.38 37.21
N SER A 57 -32.99 19.83 37.59
CA SER A 57 -32.72 20.54 38.84
C SER A 57 -33.57 21.82 38.97
N ARG A 58 -33.72 22.58 37.87
CA ARG A 58 -34.60 23.76 37.81
C ARG A 58 -36.08 23.41 37.87
N ILE A 59 -36.52 22.34 37.21
CA ILE A 59 -37.90 21.83 37.29
C ILE A 59 -38.21 21.33 38.69
N VAL A 60 -37.33 20.53 39.31
CA VAL A 60 -37.50 20.03 40.69
C VAL A 60 -37.44 21.17 41.71
N GLY A 61 -36.61 22.19 41.47
CA GLY A 61 -36.60 23.45 42.22
C GLY A 61 -37.91 24.23 42.10
N PHE A 62 -38.53 24.24 40.92
CA PHE A 62 -39.87 24.81 40.70
C PHE A 62 -40.99 23.95 41.31
N TYR A 63 -40.88 22.62 41.25
CA TYR A 63 -41.86 21.66 41.75
C TYR A 63 -41.88 21.55 43.27
N LYS A 64 -40.83 22.01 43.97
CA LYS A 64 -40.87 22.20 45.43
C LYS A 64 -41.80 23.36 45.85
N LYS A 65 -42.43 24.05 44.89
CA LYS A 65 -43.40 25.12 45.11
C LYS A 65 -44.71 24.95 44.33
N GLN A 66 -45.23 23.74 44.14
CA GLN A 66 -46.68 23.58 43.98
C GLN A 66 -47.14 22.16 44.26
N LYS A 67 -47.79 22.03 45.42
CA LYS A 67 -48.48 20.83 45.88
C LYS A 67 -49.76 20.68 45.06
N GLN A 68 -49.75 19.87 44.01
CA GLN A 68 -50.81 18.89 43.68
C GLN A 68 -50.58 18.19 42.33
N LYS A 69 -51.07 16.93 42.28
CA LYS A 69 -51.29 16.04 41.11
C LYS A 69 -50.18 15.05 40.76
N LYS A 70 -50.06 14.03 41.63
CA LYS A 70 -49.41 12.73 41.36
C LYS A 70 -50.04 11.90 40.22
N LEU A 71 -51.15 12.35 39.62
CA LEU A 71 -51.86 11.61 38.57
C LEU A 71 -51.29 11.85 37.14
N PHE A 72 -50.63 12.98 36.90
CA PHE A 72 -50.11 13.31 35.54
C PHE A 72 -48.73 12.69 35.24
N ILE A 73 -47.92 12.43 36.27
CA ILE A 73 -46.56 11.88 36.11
C ILE A 73 -46.60 10.39 35.75
N PHE A 74 -47.57 9.64 36.30
CA PHE A 74 -47.75 8.23 35.93
C PHE A 74 -48.27 8.05 34.50
N LEU A 75 -49.09 8.99 34.01
CA LEU A 75 -49.65 8.93 32.66
C LEU A 75 -48.62 9.24 31.57
N SER A 76 -47.69 10.18 31.82
CA SER A 76 -46.64 10.53 30.86
C SER A 76 -45.54 9.47 30.77
N VAL A 77 -45.16 8.83 31.88
CA VAL A 77 -44.17 7.73 31.87
C VAL A 77 -44.74 6.50 31.16
N GLY A 78 -46.04 6.20 31.34
CA GLY A 78 -46.69 5.07 30.66
C GLY A 78 -46.71 5.21 29.12
N ILE A 79 -46.94 6.41 28.60
CA ILE A 79 -46.98 6.66 27.15
C ILE A 79 -45.59 6.54 26.52
N VAL A 80 -44.54 6.99 27.21
CA VAL A 80 -43.15 6.88 26.72
C VAL A 80 -42.68 5.42 26.69
N VAL A 81 -42.99 4.64 27.73
CA VAL A 81 -42.65 3.21 27.77
C VAL A 81 -43.42 2.42 26.71
N ALA A 82 -44.71 2.70 26.50
CA ALA A 82 -45.51 2.09 25.44
C ALA A 82 -45.00 2.44 24.03
N GLY A 83 -44.53 3.68 23.82
CA GLY A 83 -43.93 4.10 22.55
C GLY A 83 -42.61 3.38 22.24
N ILE A 84 -41.75 3.19 23.24
CA ILE A 84 -40.47 2.47 23.10
C ILE A 84 -40.72 0.98 22.80
N VAL A 85 -41.71 0.36 23.45
CA VAL A 85 -42.09 -1.04 23.19
C VAL A 85 -42.71 -1.21 21.80
N CYS A 86 -43.55 -0.28 21.34
CA CYS A 86 -44.10 -0.32 19.98
C CYS A 86 -43.01 -0.14 18.90
N LEU A 87 -41.99 0.68 19.14
CA LEU A 87 -40.89 0.89 18.20
C LEU A 87 -39.95 -0.32 18.12
N THR A 88 -39.69 -0.98 19.26
CA THR A 88 -38.84 -2.19 19.29
C THR A 88 -39.54 -3.44 18.77
N PHE A 89 -40.86 -3.59 19.01
CA PHE A 89 -41.62 -4.73 18.47
C PHE A 89 -42.08 -4.53 17.01
N GLY A 90 -42.34 -3.28 16.59
CA GLY A 90 -42.77 -2.95 15.23
C GLY A 90 -41.67 -3.14 14.17
N PHE A 91 -40.41 -2.83 14.52
CA PHE A 91 -39.28 -3.01 13.60
C PHE A 91 -38.85 -4.48 13.41
N ASN A 92 -38.97 -5.31 14.45
CA ASN A 92 -38.55 -6.72 14.38
C ASN A 92 -39.48 -7.64 13.58
N LYS A 93 -40.71 -7.19 13.25
CA LYS A 93 -41.68 -8.01 12.51
C LYS A 93 -41.72 -7.71 11.01
N ILE A 94 -41.22 -6.55 10.57
CA ILE A 94 -41.25 -6.12 9.16
C ILE A 94 -40.01 -6.62 8.40
N ASN A 95 -38.84 -6.72 9.04
CA ASN A 95 -37.62 -7.22 8.37
C ASN A 95 -37.53 -8.76 8.31
N ARG A 96 -38.35 -9.48 9.09
CA ARG A 96 -38.25 -10.94 9.22
C ARG A 96 -39.30 -11.73 8.42
N PHE A 97 -40.09 -11.07 7.57
CA PHE A 97 -41.19 -11.72 6.85
C PHE A 97 -41.17 -11.51 5.33
N VAL A 98 -40.16 -10.83 4.78
CA VAL A 98 -40.13 -10.49 3.34
C VAL A 98 -38.94 -11.09 2.58
N ILE A 99 -37.92 -11.67 3.23
CA ILE A 99 -36.71 -12.12 2.52
C ILE A 99 -36.42 -13.62 2.69
N GLU A 100 -37.03 -14.31 3.65
CA GLU A 100 -36.50 -15.60 4.12
C GLU A 100 -37.19 -16.87 3.54
N THR A 101 -38.04 -16.79 2.51
CA THR A 101 -38.74 -17.99 2.02
C THR A 101 -38.57 -18.38 0.56
N ASP A 102 -38.00 -17.53 -0.31
CA ASP A 102 -37.84 -17.90 -1.74
C ASP A 102 -36.38 -18.01 -2.23
N TYR A 103 -35.39 -17.44 -1.54
CA TYR A 103 -34.04 -17.32 -2.10
C TYR A 103 -33.05 -18.43 -1.72
N GLU A 104 -33.17 -19.00 -0.52
CA GLU A 104 -32.22 -20.02 -0.03
C GLU A 104 -32.35 -21.38 -0.74
N SER A 105 -33.54 -21.73 -1.26
CA SER A 105 -33.74 -23.04 -1.90
C SER A 105 -33.31 -23.12 -3.36
N GLU A 106 -33.27 -22.00 -4.07
CA GLU A 106 -32.75 -21.93 -5.45
C GLU A 106 -31.21 -21.80 -5.47
N LEU A 107 -30.61 -21.15 -4.46
CA LEU A 107 -29.17 -20.90 -4.40
C LEU A 107 -28.35 -22.16 -4.06
N SER A 108 -28.85 -23.03 -3.18
CA SER A 108 -28.15 -24.29 -2.84
C SER A 108 -28.07 -25.26 -4.02
N ALA A 109 -29.09 -25.28 -4.89
CA ALA A 109 -29.13 -26.15 -6.07
C ALA A 109 -28.20 -25.65 -7.20
N ILE A 110 -28.01 -24.32 -7.33
CA ILE A 110 -27.10 -23.72 -8.31
C ILE A 110 -25.63 -23.87 -7.89
N ILE A 111 -25.35 -23.84 -6.57
CA ILE A 111 -24.01 -24.00 -6.01
C ILE A 111 -23.51 -25.44 -6.18
N GLU A 112 -24.36 -26.46 -5.94
CA GLU A 112 -23.96 -27.86 -6.13
C GLU A 112 -23.73 -28.23 -7.62
N ASP A 113 -24.51 -27.65 -8.54
CA ASP A 113 -24.39 -27.93 -9.99
C ASP A 113 -23.16 -27.26 -10.63
N LYS A 114 -22.74 -26.08 -10.13
CA LYS A 114 -21.56 -25.36 -10.66
C LYS A 114 -20.22 -25.82 -10.07
N ILE A 115 -20.20 -26.35 -8.84
CA ILE A 115 -18.97 -26.90 -8.25
C ILE A 115 -18.51 -28.16 -9.02
N TYR A 116 -19.44 -28.92 -9.60
CA TYR A 116 -19.12 -30.11 -10.40
C TYR A 116 -18.51 -29.79 -11.78
N GLN A 117 -18.68 -28.55 -12.27
CA GLN A 117 -18.18 -28.14 -13.59
C GLN A 117 -16.76 -27.52 -13.55
N TYR A 118 -16.27 -27.15 -12.35
CA TYR A 118 -14.94 -26.55 -12.15
C TYR A 118 -13.79 -27.56 -12.08
N ASP A 119 -14.08 -28.85 -11.95
CA ASP A 119 -13.08 -29.93 -11.83
C ASP A 119 -12.48 -30.36 -13.20
N GLN A 120 -12.75 -29.59 -14.28
CA GLN A 120 -12.38 -29.94 -15.67
C GLN A 120 -11.94 -28.72 -16.52
N ILE A 121 -11.08 -27.82 -16.01
CA ILE A 121 -10.45 -26.81 -16.86
C ILE A 121 -9.03 -27.26 -17.23
N THR A 122 -8.92 -27.75 -18.46
CA THR A 122 -7.68 -28.07 -19.18
C THR A 122 -6.92 -26.79 -19.51
N ILE A 123 -5.63 -26.78 -19.22
CA ILE A 123 -4.65 -25.74 -19.57
C ILE A 123 -4.70 -25.51 -21.09
N VAL A 124 -5.03 -24.30 -21.52
CA VAL A 124 -4.93 -23.86 -22.92
C VAL A 124 -3.66 -23.04 -23.06
N ASP A 125 -2.77 -23.54 -23.90
CA ASP A 125 -1.52 -22.93 -24.34
C ASP A 125 -1.80 -21.90 -25.46
N SER A 126 -1.27 -20.68 -25.35
CA SER A 126 -0.98 -19.82 -26.51
C SER A 126 -0.05 -18.64 -26.18
N SER A 127 1.23 -18.86 -26.46
CA SER A 127 2.33 -17.94 -26.82
C SER A 127 2.03 -16.44 -27.04
N THR A 128 2.64 -15.57 -26.22
CA THR A 128 3.64 -14.55 -26.64
C THR A 128 4.35 -13.91 -25.42
N THR A 129 5.61 -14.31 -25.19
CA THR A 129 6.72 -13.66 -24.46
C THR A 129 6.46 -12.94 -23.12
N LEU A 130 6.46 -13.70 -22.02
CA LEU A 130 6.70 -13.25 -20.63
C LEU A 130 7.42 -14.38 -19.86
N ASP A 131 8.70 -14.61 -20.15
CA ASP A 131 9.43 -15.80 -19.66
C ASP A 131 9.93 -15.71 -18.20
N ASP A 132 9.66 -14.62 -17.47
CA ASP A 132 9.96 -14.54 -16.02
C ASP A 132 8.70 -14.58 -15.12
N ILE A 133 7.50 -14.33 -15.66
CA ILE A 133 6.23 -14.36 -14.90
C ILE A 133 5.65 -15.78 -14.81
N ALA A 134 6.04 -16.67 -15.73
CA ALA A 134 5.47 -18.02 -15.81
C ALA A 134 5.68 -18.90 -14.56
N ASN A 135 6.62 -18.54 -13.67
CA ASN A 135 6.94 -19.29 -12.45
C ASN A 135 6.54 -18.57 -11.14
N ASP A 136 6.06 -17.32 -11.18
CA ASP A 136 5.61 -16.61 -9.97
C ASP A 136 4.12 -16.86 -9.73
N HIS A 137 3.82 -17.88 -8.92
CA HIS A 137 2.45 -18.25 -8.58
C HIS A 137 1.67 -17.13 -7.87
N GLY A 138 2.34 -16.22 -7.17
CA GLY A 138 1.69 -15.07 -6.53
C GLY A 138 1.29 -14.01 -7.55
N ALA A 139 2.18 -13.69 -8.51
CA ALA A 139 1.87 -12.78 -9.59
C ALA A 139 0.71 -13.30 -10.47
N LEU A 140 0.74 -14.58 -10.83
CA LEU A 140 -0.34 -15.25 -11.57
C LEU A 140 -1.68 -15.22 -10.80
N PHE A 141 -1.64 -15.40 -9.49
CA PHE A 141 -2.82 -15.26 -8.63
C PHE A 141 -3.41 -13.84 -8.68
N ILE A 142 -2.56 -12.82 -8.60
CA ILE A 142 -2.98 -11.41 -8.64
C ILE A 142 -3.59 -11.05 -9.98
N GLU A 143 -2.93 -11.45 -11.08
CA GLU A 143 -3.44 -11.25 -12.43
C GLU A 143 -4.84 -11.89 -12.56
N GLN A 144 -4.98 -13.16 -12.17
CA GLN A 144 -6.26 -13.87 -12.21
C GLN A 144 -7.34 -13.23 -11.32
N TYR A 145 -6.97 -12.71 -10.15
CA TYR A 145 -7.89 -12.02 -9.23
C TYR A 145 -8.51 -10.78 -9.92
N TYR A 146 -7.67 -9.94 -10.55
CA TYR A 146 -8.14 -8.75 -11.25
C TYR A 146 -8.83 -9.07 -12.58
N THR A 147 -8.42 -10.12 -13.29
CA THR A 147 -9.15 -10.64 -14.45
C THR A 147 -10.57 -11.10 -14.08
N ASN A 148 -10.73 -11.75 -12.92
CA ASN A 148 -12.05 -12.14 -12.42
C ASN A 148 -12.94 -10.92 -12.14
N ILE A 149 -12.36 -9.83 -11.62
CA ILE A 149 -13.08 -8.57 -11.45
C ILE A 149 -13.50 -7.99 -12.80
N GLY A 150 -12.56 -7.85 -13.75
CA GLY A 150 -12.81 -7.28 -15.07
C GLY A 150 -13.80 -8.07 -15.93
N SER A 151 -13.88 -9.39 -15.74
CA SER A 151 -14.83 -10.28 -16.44
C SER A 151 -16.18 -10.42 -15.73
N GLY A 152 -16.37 -9.80 -14.57
CA GLY A 152 -17.60 -9.90 -13.78
C GLY A 152 -17.73 -11.22 -12.98
N ALA A 153 -16.68 -12.04 -12.91
CA ALA A 153 -16.60 -13.23 -12.06
C ALA A 153 -16.38 -12.86 -10.58
N LEU A 154 -17.20 -11.95 -10.04
CA LEU A 154 -17.03 -11.33 -8.73
C LEU A 154 -17.10 -12.32 -7.57
N SER A 155 -17.83 -13.42 -7.70
CA SER A 155 -17.87 -14.48 -6.68
C SER A 155 -16.52 -15.19 -6.53
N ALA A 156 -15.82 -15.43 -7.64
CA ALA A 156 -14.49 -16.04 -7.64
C ALA A 156 -13.44 -15.07 -7.06
N ALA A 157 -13.51 -13.78 -7.42
CA ALA A 157 -12.66 -12.76 -6.81
C ALA A 157 -12.93 -12.63 -5.30
N TYR A 158 -14.19 -12.57 -4.88
CA TYR A 158 -14.57 -12.45 -3.47
C TYR A 158 -14.08 -13.64 -2.63
N ALA A 159 -14.15 -14.86 -3.16
CA ALA A 159 -13.74 -16.09 -2.46
C ALA A 159 -12.28 -16.06 -1.98
N VAL A 160 -11.40 -15.37 -2.69
CA VAL A 160 -9.96 -15.26 -2.39
C VAL A 160 -9.54 -13.88 -1.86
N SER A 161 -10.50 -12.97 -1.69
CA SER A 161 -10.28 -11.63 -1.13
C SER A 161 -10.15 -11.68 0.40
N LYS A 162 -9.82 -10.53 1.01
CA LYS A 162 -9.77 -10.34 2.47
C LYS A 162 -11.14 -10.56 3.15
N GLN A 163 -12.24 -10.49 2.40
CA GLN A 163 -13.62 -10.65 2.88
C GLN A 163 -13.97 -9.78 4.10
N THR A 164 -13.46 -8.54 4.13
CA THR A 164 -13.78 -7.58 5.20
C THR A 164 -15.22 -7.07 5.15
N VAL A 165 -15.89 -7.26 4.01
CA VAL A 165 -17.29 -6.92 3.77
C VAL A 165 -18.03 -8.13 3.21
N ASP A 166 -19.36 -8.11 3.22
CA ASP A 166 -20.17 -9.14 2.58
C ASP A 166 -20.09 -9.07 1.04
N PHE A 167 -20.49 -10.16 0.38
CA PHE A 167 -20.41 -10.28 -1.08
C PHE A 167 -21.21 -9.21 -1.82
N ILE A 168 -22.38 -8.80 -1.32
CA ILE A 168 -23.20 -7.78 -1.99
C ILE A 168 -22.49 -6.43 -1.96
N THR A 169 -21.92 -6.08 -0.81
CA THR A 169 -21.11 -4.86 -0.68
C THR A 169 -19.90 -4.92 -1.62
N PHE A 170 -19.14 -6.02 -1.63
CA PHE A 170 -18.00 -6.20 -2.54
C PHE A 170 -18.42 -6.08 -4.02
N ALA A 171 -19.48 -6.77 -4.42
CA ALA A 171 -19.95 -6.76 -5.80
C ALA A 171 -20.44 -5.37 -6.24
N SER A 172 -21.01 -4.60 -5.32
CA SER A 172 -21.47 -3.23 -5.60
C SER A 172 -20.33 -2.28 -5.99
N TRP A 173 -19.10 -2.54 -5.53
CA TRP A 173 -17.92 -1.72 -5.88
C TRP A 173 -17.54 -1.85 -7.35
N TYR A 174 -17.87 -2.98 -7.98
CA TYR A 174 -17.49 -3.30 -9.36
C TYR A 174 -18.71 -3.37 -10.29
N GLN A 175 -19.85 -2.84 -9.87
CA GLN A 175 -21.11 -2.93 -10.63
C GLN A 175 -21.03 -2.22 -11.99
N ASP A 176 -20.20 -1.17 -12.08
CA ASP A 176 -20.00 -0.37 -13.29
C ASP A 176 -18.70 -0.75 -14.02
N THR A 177 -17.97 -1.75 -13.51
CA THR A 177 -16.72 -2.24 -14.10
C THR A 177 -17.00 -2.95 -15.42
N THR A 178 -16.36 -2.46 -16.46
CA THR A 178 -16.44 -2.98 -17.83
C THR A 178 -15.17 -3.71 -18.28
N GLY A 179 -14.08 -3.54 -17.53
CA GLY A 179 -12.83 -4.23 -17.75
C GLY A 179 -11.79 -3.87 -16.70
N VAL A 180 -10.74 -4.69 -16.62
CA VAL A 180 -9.52 -4.43 -15.85
C VAL A 180 -8.34 -4.79 -16.75
N ASP A 181 -7.34 -3.91 -16.83
CA ASP A 181 -6.08 -4.17 -17.53
C ASP A 181 -4.93 -4.11 -16.53
N VAL A 182 -4.31 -5.25 -16.21
CA VAL A 182 -3.16 -5.34 -15.30
C VAL A 182 -1.90 -5.25 -16.15
N TYR A 183 -1.09 -4.21 -15.94
CA TYR A 183 0.06 -3.94 -16.80
C TYR A 183 1.41 -4.05 -16.08
N ALA A 184 1.43 -4.18 -14.74
CA ALA A 184 2.64 -4.46 -14.00
C ALA A 184 2.35 -5.17 -12.68
N ILE A 185 3.19 -6.15 -12.32
CA ILE A 185 3.21 -6.80 -11.02
C ILE A 185 4.67 -6.97 -10.60
N TYR A 186 5.00 -6.59 -9.37
CA TYR A 186 6.35 -6.65 -8.82
C TYR A 186 6.33 -7.32 -7.44
N PRO A 187 7.12 -8.38 -7.20
CA PRO A 187 7.32 -8.91 -5.86
C PRO A 187 8.14 -7.92 -5.02
N LEU A 188 7.65 -7.59 -3.84
CA LEU A 188 8.32 -6.73 -2.86
C LEU A 188 8.99 -7.58 -1.76
N MET A 189 8.25 -8.56 -1.23
CA MET A 189 8.64 -9.51 -0.19
C MET A 189 7.95 -10.85 -0.46
N LYS A 190 8.33 -11.91 0.25
CA LYS A 190 7.80 -13.28 0.12
C LYS A 190 6.28 -13.39 -0.01
N ASP A 191 5.56 -12.56 0.73
CA ASP A 191 4.11 -12.51 0.75
C ASP A 191 3.55 -11.19 0.23
N LYS A 192 4.37 -10.28 -0.31
CA LYS A 192 3.96 -8.91 -0.62
C LYS A 192 4.27 -8.51 -2.05
N TYR A 193 3.28 -7.97 -2.75
CA TYR A 193 3.37 -7.63 -4.16
C TYR A 193 2.83 -6.24 -4.43
N SER A 194 3.46 -5.50 -5.33
CA SER A 194 2.89 -4.31 -5.96
C SER A 194 2.24 -4.70 -7.28
N ALA A 195 1.04 -4.19 -7.57
CA ALA A 195 0.34 -4.41 -8.82
C ALA A 195 -0.23 -3.11 -9.34
N HIS A 196 -0.02 -2.83 -10.63
CA HIS A 196 -0.57 -1.68 -11.31
C HIS A 196 -1.60 -2.12 -12.35
N PHE A 197 -2.77 -1.50 -12.33
CA PHE A 197 -3.85 -1.82 -13.26
C PHE A 197 -4.72 -0.61 -13.59
N ALA A 198 -5.41 -0.67 -14.72
CA ALA A 198 -6.47 0.26 -15.10
C ALA A 198 -7.84 -0.40 -14.90
N LEU A 199 -8.74 0.28 -14.18
CA LEU A 199 -10.14 -0.13 -14.03
C LEU A 199 -10.99 0.73 -14.96
N TYR A 200 -11.79 0.09 -15.81
CA TYR A 200 -12.64 0.77 -16.78
C TYR A 200 -14.08 0.83 -16.28
N GLU A 201 -14.55 2.04 -15.95
CA GLU A 201 -15.88 2.27 -15.39
C GLU A 201 -16.54 3.46 -16.06
N ASN A 202 -17.80 3.32 -16.49
CA ASN A 202 -18.59 4.44 -17.03
C ASN A 202 -17.89 5.24 -18.16
N GLY A 203 -17.03 4.59 -18.97
CA GLY A 203 -16.25 5.25 -20.03
C GLY A 203 -15.02 6.03 -19.53
N LYS A 204 -14.53 5.72 -18.32
CA LYS A 204 -13.32 6.28 -17.73
C LYS A 204 -12.36 5.14 -17.37
N ALA A 205 -11.06 5.35 -17.57
CA ALA A 205 -10.00 4.47 -17.08
C ALA A 205 -9.39 5.13 -15.84
N THR A 206 -9.45 4.44 -14.71
CA THR A 206 -8.77 4.87 -13.48
C THR A 206 -7.57 3.97 -13.25
N HIS A 207 -6.37 4.55 -13.19
CA HIS A 207 -5.14 3.81 -12.96
C HIS A 207 -4.88 3.70 -11.47
N TYR A 208 -4.69 2.47 -11.00
CA TYR A 208 -4.42 2.15 -9.60
C TYR A 208 -3.05 1.50 -9.47
N ALA A 209 -2.41 1.77 -8.34
CA ALA A 209 -1.31 0.97 -7.81
C ALA A 209 -1.76 0.39 -6.47
N VAL A 210 -1.59 -0.92 -6.30
CA VAL A 210 -2.03 -1.65 -5.11
C VAL A 210 -0.88 -2.49 -4.59
N VAL A 211 -0.63 -2.40 -3.29
CA VAL A 211 0.18 -3.40 -2.59
C VAL A 211 -0.74 -4.44 -1.99
N LEU A 212 -0.43 -5.72 -2.21
CA LEU A 212 -1.18 -6.87 -1.77
C LEU A 212 -0.29 -7.72 -0.89
N THR A 213 -0.81 -8.13 0.28
CA THR A 213 -0.20 -9.18 1.10
C THR A 213 -0.99 -10.47 0.93
N LEU A 214 -0.30 -11.56 0.60
CA LEU A 214 -0.85 -12.84 0.24
C LEU A 214 -0.56 -13.91 1.30
N ASP A 215 -1.48 -14.83 1.47
CA ASP A 215 -1.29 -16.01 2.33
C ASP A 215 -1.36 -17.27 1.48
N ALA A 216 -0.27 -18.05 1.48
CA ALA A 216 -0.12 -19.30 0.74
C ALA A 216 -0.21 -20.56 1.64
N SER A 217 -0.58 -20.40 2.92
CA SER A 217 -0.42 -21.45 3.95
C SER A 217 -1.28 -22.72 3.78
N ASN A 218 -2.16 -22.78 2.77
CA ASN A 218 -3.05 -23.92 2.51
C ASN A 218 -2.97 -24.47 1.08
N GLY A 219 -1.89 -24.21 0.35
CA GLY A 219 -1.73 -24.66 -1.04
C GLY A 219 -2.53 -23.85 -2.06
N TYR A 220 -3.17 -22.76 -1.62
CA TYR A 220 -3.85 -21.76 -2.45
C TYR A 220 -3.51 -20.37 -1.90
N TYR A 221 -3.44 -19.38 -2.79
CA TYR A 221 -3.24 -17.98 -2.45
C TYR A 221 -4.56 -17.31 -2.07
N ARG A 222 -4.50 -16.41 -1.08
CA ARG A 222 -5.58 -15.48 -0.74
C ARG A 222 -5.01 -14.12 -0.35
N ILE A 223 -5.77 -13.05 -0.56
CA ILE A 223 -5.40 -11.70 -0.14
C ILE A 223 -5.73 -11.55 1.36
N ILE A 224 -4.73 -11.30 2.18
CA ILE A 224 -4.90 -11.03 3.62
C ILE A 224 -4.79 -9.55 3.96
N ASP A 225 -4.11 -8.77 3.13
CA ASP A 225 -4.06 -7.33 3.27
C ASP A 225 -3.89 -6.61 1.93
N SER A 226 -4.32 -5.35 1.87
CA SER A 226 -4.13 -4.53 0.68
C SER A 226 -4.14 -3.03 0.97
N SER A 227 -3.28 -2.29 0.27
CA SER A 227 -3.26 -0.83 0.26
C SER A 227 -3.34 -0.31 -1.16
N VAL A 228 -4.21 0.66 -1.43
CA VAL A 228 -4.47 1.17 -2.78
C VAL A 228 -4.13 2.66 -2.89
N ARG A 229 -3.57 3.04 -4.04
CA ARG A 229 -3.35 4.42 -4.45
C ARG A 229 -3.85 4.64 -5.87
N VAL A 230 -4.56 5.75 -6.07
CA VAL A 230 -4.98 6.21 -7.40
C VAL A 230 -3.81 6.97 -8.04
N LEU A 231 -3.47 6.64 -9.29
CA LEU A 231 -2.39 7.25 -10.05
C LEU A 231 -2.89 8.38 -10.93
N SER A 232 -3.94 8.09 -11.71
CA SER A 232 -4.52 9.00 -12.67
C SER A 232 -5.94 8.59 -13.02
N ASP A 233 -6.68 9.57 -13.52
CA ASP A 233 -8.04 9.46 -13.99
C ASP A 233 -8.06 9.90 -15.47
N GLU A 234 -8.22 8.95 -16.40
CA GLU A 234 -8.32 9.24 -17.82
C GLU A 234 -9.77 9.08 -18.28
N GLU A 235 -10.39 10.16 -18.78
CA GLU A 235 -11.63 10.01 -19.55
C GLU A 235 -11.28 9.22 -20.83
N VAL A 236 -11.99 8.11 -21.10
CA VAL A 236 -11.83 7.38 -22.38
C VAL A 236 -12.55 8.20 -23.45
N ALA A 237 -11.96 9.34 -23.79
CA ALA A 237 -12.45 10.20 -24.84
C ALA A 237 -12.25 9.49 -26.18
N SER A 238 -13.36 9.17 -26.84
CA SER A 238 -13.34 9.00 -28.28
C SER A 238 -12.74 10.26 -28.92
N GLN A 239 -11.54 10.12 -29.47
CA GLN A 239 -10.79 11.09 -30.27
C GLN A 239 -10.25 12.35 -29.56
N MET A 240 -8.92 12.38 -29.48
CA MET A 240 -8.04 13.56 -29.49
C MET A 240 -8.49 14.75 -28.63
N GLY A 241 -8.11 14.72 -27.35
CA GLY A 241 -8.06 15.88 -26.48
C GLY A 241 -6.93 15.69 -25.47
N GLU A 242 -5.92 16.55 -25.54
CA GLU A 242 -4.76 16.57 -24.65
C GLU A 242 -5.24 16.76 -23.20
N VAL A 243 -5.00 15.77 -22.34
CA VAL A 243 -5.35 15.83 -20.91
C VAL A 243 -4.37 16.77 -20.24
N ILE A 244 -4.83 17.98 -19.87
CA ILE A 244 -4.06 18.89 -19.03
C ILE A 244 -4.24 18.42 -17.59
N ALA A 245 -3.33 17.56 -17.11
CA ALA A 245 -3.22 17.22 -15.70
C ALA A 245 -3.00 18.51 -14.89
N GLN A 246 -3.71 18.66 -13.77
CA GLN A 246 -3.55 19.80 -12.89
C GLN A 246 -2.19 19.68 -12.20
N GLU A 247 -1.17 20.35 -12.75
CA GLU A 247 0.21 20.32 -12.25
C GLU A 247 0.24 20.74 -10.78
N GLN A 248 0.49 19.77 -9.90
CA GLN A 248 0.72 20.06 -8.49
C GLN A 248 2.06 20.79 -8.39
N ILE A 249 2.02 22.06 -7.98
CA ILE A 249 3.24 22.86 -7.81
C ILE A 249 3.98 22.33 -6.59
N PHE A 250 4.96 21.46 -6.83
CA PHE A 250 5.87 20.98 -5.80
C PHE A 250 6.91 22.04 -5.45
N SER A 251 7.37 22.02 -4.20
CA SER A 251 8.56 22.76 -3.74
C SER A 251 9.82 22.26 -4.46
N ASP A 252 10.97 22.89 -4.20
CA ASP A 252 12.25 22.44 -4.74
C ASP A 252 12.49 20.95 -4.41
N ILE A 253 12.97 20.18 -5.38
CA ILE A 253 13.19 18.73 -5.20
C ILE A 253 14.28 18.40 -4.18
N VAL A 254 15.22 19.33 -4.00
CA VAL A 254 16.30 19.24 -3.03
C VAL A 254 15.87 19.90 -1.74
N MET A 255 16.08 19.23 -0.61
CA MET A 255 15.98 19.80 0.73
C MET A 255 17.36 20.06 1.28
N THR A 256 17.67 21.31 1.61
CA THR A 256 19.00 21.62 2.16
C THR A 256 19.13 21.14 3.61
N ASN A 257 20.34 20.88 4.08
CA ASN A 257 20.61 20.54 5.48
C ASN A 257 20.14 21.65 6.42
N SER A 258 20.35 22.90 6.02
CA SER A 258 19.89 24.07 6.78
C SER A 258 18.36 24.16 6.91
N GLU A 259 17.65 23.72 5.88
CA GLU A 259 16.20 23.63 5.88
C GLU A 259 15.72 22.46 6.73
N PHE A 260 16.33 21.29 6.56
CA PHE A 260 15.94 20.06 7.25
C PHE A 260 16.05 20.17 8.78
N VAL A 261 17.05 20.90 9.30
CA VAL A 261 17.15 21.21 10.75
C VAL A 261 15.89 21.87 11.30
N ASN A 262 15.18 22.66 10.49
CA ASN A 262 14.01 23.42 10.92
C ASN A 262 12.69 22.76 10.51
N VAL A 263 12.75 21.55 9.94
CA VAL A 263 11.55 20.85 9.47
C VAL A 263 10.70 20.41 10.65
N ASP A 264 9.39 20.55 10.52
CA ASP A 264 8.43 19.98 11.46
C ASP A 264 8.31 18.48 11.17
N LEU A 265 9.01 17.64 11.95
CA LEU A 265 9.02 16.18 11.80
C LEU A 265 7.62 15.54 11.87
N SER A 266 6.60 16.24 12.37
CA SER A 266 5.22 15.73 12.34
C SER A 266 4.58 15.79 10.95
N LYS A 267 5.11 16.62 10.05
CA LYS A 267 4.59 16.88 8.69
C LYS A 267 5.39 16.19 7.59
N VAL A 268 6.57 15.66 7.91
CA VAL A 268 7.40 14.90 6.98
C VAL A 268 7.40 13.42 7.33
N PHE A 269 7.68 12.61 6.33
CA PHE A 269 7.97 11.20 6.47
C PHE A 269 9.37 10.93 5.90
N LEU A 270 10.32 10.64 6.78
CA LEU A 270 11.71 10.43 6.41
C LEU A 270 11.93 8.97 6.00
N VAL A 271 12.40 8.76 4.78
CA VAL A 271 12.69 7.46 4.19
C VAL A 271 14.20 7.32 4.01
N ASP A 272 14.81 6.33 4.67
CA ASP A 272 16.18 5.94 4.40
C ASP A 272 16.18 4.87 3.30
N ALA A 273 16.73 5.24 2.13
CA ALA A 273 16.76 4.40 0.94
C ALA A 273 18.08 3.67 0.71
N ARG A 274 18.90 3.57 1.76
CA ARG A 274 20.16 2.81 1.72
C ARG A 274 19.91 1.30 1.81
N GLU A 275 20.97 0.50 1.64
CA GLU A 275 20.89 -0.96 1.84
C GLU A 275 20.77 -1.32 3.33
N ASP A 276 20.30 -2.53 3.65
CA ASP A 276 20.11 -2.98 5.04
C ASP A 276 21.38 -2.80 5.87
N GLU A 277 22.53 -3.18 5.32
CA GLU A 277 23.82 -3.09 6.01
C GLU A 277 24.21 -1.65 6.34
N GLU A 278 23.86 -0.70 5.47
CA GLU A 278 24.12 0.73 5.70
C GLU A 278 23.19 1.27 6.81
N TYR A 279 21.93 0.84 6.82
CA TYR A 279 20.91 1.27 7.79
C TYR A 279 21.15 0.68 9.18
N GLU A 280 21.46 -0.62 9.24
CA GLU A 280 21.79 -1.34 10.47
C GLU A 280 23.03 -0.75 11.17
N LEU A 281 24.00 -0.29 10.40
CA LEU A 281 25.23 0.32 10.91
C LEU A 281 24.95 1.64 11.64
N GLY A 282 24.02 2.42 11.12
CA GLY A 282 23.53 3.64 11.72
C GLY A 282 22.58 4.39 10.79
N HIS A 283 21.70 5.20 11.34
CA HIS A 283 20.62 5.86 10.61
C HIS A 283 20.11 7.12 11.33
N TYR A 284 19.24 7.88 10.66
CA TYR A 284 18.53 8.97 11.29
C TYR A 284 17.46 8.41 12.26
N PRO A 285 17.38 8.85 13.52
CA PRO A 285 16.43 8.29 14.47
C PRO A 285 14.97 8.49 14.04
N GLY A 286 14.23 7.38 13.92
CA GLY A 286 12.83 7.39 13.51
C GLY A 286 12.60 7.52 11.99
N SER A 287 13.64 7.47 11.16
CA SER A 287 13.45 7.22 9.72
C SER A 287 12.83 5.85 9.48
N SER A 288 12.08 5.72 8.39
CA SER A 288 11.61 4.43 7.89
C SER A 288 12.58 3.91 6.83
N HIS A 289 13.11 2.71 7.02
CA HIS A 289 14.01 2.08 6.06
C HIS A 289 13.22 1.37 4.96
N ILE A 290 13.46 1.74 3.71
CA ILE A 290 12.89 1.06 2.52
C ILE A 290 13.95 1.11 1.43
N ARG A 291 14.49 -0.04 1.01
CA ARG A 291 15.58 -0.10 0.03
C ARG A 291 15.20 0.57 -1.29
N PHE A 292 16.19 1.14 -1.96
CA PHE A 292 16.02 1.81 -3.25
C PHE A 292 15.29 0.93 -4.28
N ALA A 293 15.71 -0.33 -4.44
CA ALA A 293 15.08 -1.27 -5.38
C ALA A 293 13.59 -1.50 -5.05
N ASP A 294 13.26 -1.66 -3.77
CA ASP A 294 11.87 -1.91 -3.33
C ASP A 294 10.98 -0.67 -3.52
N LEU A 295 11.53 0.52 -3.29
CA LEU A 295 10.85 1.79 -3.60
C LEU A 295 10.56 1.93 -5.08
N LEU A 296 11.47 1.54 -5.98
CA LEU A 296 11.20 1.60 -7.42
C LEU A 296 10.22 0.51 -7.88
N ALA A 297 10.22 -0.64 -7.19
CA ALA A 297 9.34 -1.77 -7.48
C ALA A 297 7.89 -1.57 -6.99
N GLY A 298 7.63 -0.67 -6.04
CA GLY A 298 6.24 -0.40 -5.62
C GLY A 298 6.01 -0.11 -4.14
N ALA A 299 7.01 -0.30 -3.28
CA ALA A 299 6.85 -0.06 -1.84
C ALA A 299 6.40 1.39 -1.52
N TRP A 300 6.63 2.32 -2.44
CA TRP A 300 6.18 3.71 -2.36
C TRP A 300 4.66 3.91 -2.20
N ILE A 301 3.84 2.93 -2.59
CA ILE A 301 2.37 2.98 -2.48
C ILE A 301 1.94 3.12 -1.02
N GLU A 302 2.71 2.52 -0.11
CA GLU A 302 2.46 2.50 1.34
C GLU A 302 2.93 3.77 2.06
N LEU A 303 3.65 4.66 1.36
CA LEU A 303 4.07 5.93 1.95
C LEU A 303 2.84 6.77 2.35
N PRO A 304 2.92 7.57 3.42
CA PRO A 304 1.79 8.40 3.84
C PRO A 304 1.42 9.43 2.75
N ALA A 305 0.14 9.53 2.41
CA ALA A 305 -0.36 10.46 1.40
C ALA A 305 -0.54 11.90 1.93
N ASP A 306 -0.54 12.08 3.25
CA ASP A 306 -0.79 13.36 3.95
C ASP A 306 0.49 14.09 4.39
N LYS A 307 1.67 13.53 4.08
CA LYS A 307 2.98 14.04 4.48
C LYS A 307 3.88 14.30 3.29
N GLU A 308 4.81 15.23 3.44
CA GLU A 308 5.94 15.36 2.52
C GLU A 308 6.92 14.21 2.76
N ILE A 309 7.31 13.50 1.70
CA ILE A 309 8.30 12.43 1.76
C ILE A 309 9.68 13.05 1.63
N VAL A 310 10.56 12.81 2.61
CA VAL A 310 11.96 13.23 2.54
C VAL A 310 12.81 11.98 2.42
N ILE A 311 13.59 11.87 1.35
CA ILE A 311 14.43 10.71 1.09
C ILE A 311 15.87 11.03 1.47
N ILE A 312 16.47 10.15 2.27
CA ILE A 312 17.89 10.17 2.58
C ILE A 312 18.53 8.89 2.02
N CYS A 313 19.66 9.06 1.34
CA CYS A 313 20.53 7.95 0.95
C CYS A 313 21.97 8.29 1.33
N TRP A 314 22.99 7.58 0.83
CA TRP A 314 24.38 7.90 1.15
C TRP A 314 24.82 9.32 0.73
N SER A 315 24.70 9.64 -0.57
CA SER A 315 25.30 10.84 -1.20
C SER A 315 24.33 11.56 -2.13
N ALA A 316 23.03 11.55 -1.78
CA ALA A 316 21.90 12.09 -2.54
C ALA A 316 21.57 11.43 -3.91
N ILE A 317 22.45 10.66 -4.54
CA ILE A 317 22.22 10.06 -5.89
C ILE A 317 20.95 9.19 -5.95
N ARG A 318 20.87 8.14 -5.11
CA ARG A 318 19.65 7.30 -5.02
C ARG A 318 18.43 8.10 -4.59
N GLY A 319 18.63 9.09 -3.72
CA GLY A 319 17.55 9.91 -3.17
C GLY A 319 16.92 10.81 -4.22
N SER A 320 17.73 11.40 -5.11
CA SER A 320 17.24 12.23 -6.20
C SER A 320 16.40 11.44 -7.19
N GLU A 321 16.87 10.25 -7.56
CA GLU A 321 16.13 9.37 -8.47
C GLU A 321 14.79 8.93 -7.87
N ILE A 322 14.76 8.54 -6.58
CA ILE A 322 13.50 8.22 -5.90
C ILE A 322 12.59 9.44 -5.85
N ALA A 323 13.10 10.62 -5.48
CA ALA A 323 12.26 11.83 -5.38
C ALA A 323 11.64 12.20 -6.74
N GLU A 324 12.39 12.06 -7.83
CA GLU A 324 11.89 12.24 -9.20
C GLU A 324 10.80 11.21 -9.53
N TYR A 325 11.10 9.92 -9.31
CA TYR A 325 10.15 8.82 -9.53
C TYR A 325 8.84 8.98 -8.75
N LEU A 326 8.90 9.48 -7.52
CA LEU A 326 7.72 9.74 -6.68
C LEU A 326 6.93 10.97 -7.17
N ARG A 327 7.62 12.03 -7.61
CA ARG A 327 6.94 13.23 -8.16
C ARG A 327 6.22 12.94 -9.47
N GLU A 328 6.74 12.06 -10.30
CA GLU A 328 6.03 11.55 -11.49
C GLU A 328 4.69 10.87 -11.13
N LYS A 329 4.56 10.38 -9.88
CA LYS A 329 3.34 9.78 -9.32
C LYS A 329 2.51 10.76 -8.51
N ASN A 330 2.76 12.06 -8.68
CA ASN A 330 2.14 13.16 -7.95
C ASN A 330 2.31 13.07 -6.41
N ILE A 331 3.42 12.49 -5.94
CA ILE A 331 3.73 12.43 -4.52
C ILE A 331 4.66 13.59 -4.18
N ASN A 332 4.33 14.34 -3.11
CA ASN A 332 5.20 15.40 -2.63
C ASN A 332 6.45 14.80 -1.98
N ALA A 333 7.50 14.64 -2.78
CA ALA A 333 8.76 14.06 -2.37
C ALA A 333 9.94 15.01 -2.58
N ARG A 334 10.94 14.96 -1.70
CA ARG A 334 12.21 15.69 -1.79
C ARG A 334 13.34 14.80 -1.31
N TYR A 335 14.57 15.07 -1.72
CA TYR A 335 15.73 14.38 -1.16
C TYR A 335 16.62 15.33 -0.38
N LEU A 336 17.27 14.81 0.67
CA LEU A 336 18.20 15.58 1.48
C LEU A 336 19.51 15.82 0.71
N GLU A 337 19.94 17.08 0.63
CA GLU A 337 21.20 17.45 -0.03
C GLU A 337 22.39 16.70 0.57
N ASP A 338 23.30 16.25 -0.28
CA ASP A 338 24.50 15.48 0.10
C ASP A 338 24.23 14.18 0.91
N GLY A 339 22.96 13.79 1.07
CA GLY A 339 22.55 12.56 1.75
C GLY A 339 22.95 12.49 3.22
N ALA A 340 23.05 11.26 3.73
CA ALA A 340 23.47 10.95 5.09
C ALA A 340 24.90 11.41 5.37
N MET A 341 25.81 11.32 4.37
CA MET A 341 27.17 11.84 4.51
C MET A 341 27.14 13.35 4.80
N GLY A 342 26.46 14.13 3.95
CA GLY A 342 26.35 15.57 4.13
C GLY A 342 25.64 15.96 5.41
N TRP A 343 24.58 15.24 5.78
CA TRP A 343 23.85 15.48 7.02
C TRP A 343 24.72 15.28 8.26
N VAL A 344 25.49 14.20 8.32
CA VAL A 344 26.41 13.94 9.44
C VAL A 344 27.55 14.96 9.46
N ASP A 345 28.13 15.29 8.31
CA ASP A 345 29.17 16.32 8.19
C ASP A 345 28.65 17.72 8.62
N TYR A 346 27.37 17.98 8.41
CA TYR A 346 26.68 19.19 8.88
C TYR A 346 26.46 19.22 10.41
N GLY A 347 26.74 18.11 11.12
CA GLY A 347 26.49 17.96 12.55
C GLY A 347 25.05 17.57 12.88
N GLY A 348 24.36 16.98 11.91
CA GLY A 348 23.01 16.45 12.05
C GLY A 348 22.88 15.30 13.03
N LEU A 349 21.65 15.04 13.47
CA LEU A 349 21.34 13.91 14.33
C LEU A 349 21.55 12.59 13.57
N TRP A 350 22.29 11.66 14.18
CA TRP A 350 22.57 10.32 13.66
C TRP A 350 22.74 9.33 14.81
N GLU A 351 22.19 8.13 14.68
CA GLU A 351 22.39 7.02 15.62
C GLU A 351 23.27 5.96 14.98
N GLY A 352 24.31 5.52 15.69
CA GLY A 352 25.26 4.51 15.19
C GLY A 352 26.41 5.12 14.37
N GLU A 353 27.00 4.31 13.51
CA GLU A 353 28.11 4.67 12.65
C GLU A 353 27.60 5.06 11.25
N ILE A 354 28.37 5.87 10.53
CA ILE A 354 27.98 6.37 9.20
C ILE A 354 28.77 5.70 8.07
N LEU A 355 30.05 5.42 8.28
CA LEU A 355 30.94 4.91 7.24
C LEU A 355 30.86 3.39 7.13
N PHE A 356 30.07 2.87 6.18
CA PHE A 356 30.03 1.43 5.88
C PHE A 356 31.43 0.83 5.64
N SER A 357 32.29 1.56 4.93
CA SER A 357 33.67 1.12 4.68
C SER A 357 34.55 1.01 5.92
N SER A 358 34.20 1.65 7.04
CA SER A 358 34.97 1.55 8.28
C SER A 358 34.73 0.23 9.01
N GLN A 359 33.59 -0.43 8.76
CA GLN A 359 33.28 -1.75 9.32
C GLN A 359 33.90 -2.87 8.49
N TYR A 360 34.02 -2.68 7.17
CA TYR A 360 34.48 -3.70 6.22
C TYR A 360 35.80 -3.28 5.53
N TYR A 361 36.86 -3.15 6.34
CA TYR A 361 38.18 -2.65 5.93
C TYR A 361 39.23 -3.75 5.65
N GLU A 362 38.91 -5.00 5.93
CA GLU A 362 39.84 -6.14 5.83
C GLU A 362 40.23 -6.44 4.37
N ASP A 363 41.38 -7.10 4.18
CA ASP A 363 41.95 -7.39 2.86
C ASP A 363 41.00 -8.17 1.93
N ARG A 364 40.04 -8.90 2.50
CA ARG A 364 39.01 -9.63 1.75
C ARG A 364 37.94 -8.74 1.10
N TYR A 365 37.78 -7.51 1.56
CA TYR A 365 36.88 -6.50 0.97
C TYR A 365 37.63 -5.51 0.06
N VAL A 366 38.84 -5.87 -0.38
CA VAL A 366 39.74 -5.00 -1.14
C VAL A 366 39.22 -4.76 -2.55
N ASN A 367 39.35 -3.50 -2.99
CA ASN A 367 38.79 -3.00 -4.24
C ASN A 367 39.50 -3.50 -5.51
N THR A 368 40.61 -4.25 -5.43
CA THR A 368 41.38 -4.67 -6.62
C THR A 368 42.05 -6.03 -6.47
N LEU A 369 41.62 -7.00 -7.29
CA LEU A 369 42.25 -8.29 -7.49
C LEU A 369 42.89 -8.34 -8.88
N SER A 370 44.03 -9.02 -9.04
CA SER A 370 44.66 -9.15 -10.36
C SER A 370 43.90 -10.14 -11.25
N THR A 371 43.86 -9.88 -12.55
CA THR A 371 43.17 -10.77 -13.50
C THR A 371 43.73 -12.20 -13.49
N ASP A 372 45.04 -12.37 -13.35
CA ASP A 372 45.67 -13.70 -13.31
C ASP A 372 45.28 -14.44 -12.04
N TRP A 373 45.26 -13.76 -10.88
CA TRP A 373 44.80 -14.36 -9.63
C TRP A 373 43.32 -14.78 -9.72
N VAL A 374 42.45 -13.94 -10.30
CA VAL A 374 41.02 -14.26 -10.45
C VAL A 374 40.83 -15.47 -11.37
N LYS A 375 41.57 -15.56 -12.47
CA LYS A 375 41.53 -16.74 -13.36
C LYS A 375 41.96 -18.01 -12.63
N ASP A 376 43.08 -17.97 -11.93
CA ASP A 376 43.57 -19.10 -11.15
C ASP A 376 42.55 -19.51 -10.07
N ALA A 377 41.94 -18.55 -9.37
CA ALA A 377 40.93 -18.84 -8.35
C ALA A 377 39.69 -19.52 -8.95
N VAL A 378 39.20 -19.03 -10.09
CA VAL A 378 38.06 -19.62 -10.81
C VAL A 378 38.39 -21.02 -11.34
N GLU A 379 39.60 -21.24 -11.87
CA GLU A 379 40.08 -22.57 -12.28
C GLU A 379 40.15 -23.55 -11.10
N ASN A 380 40.40 -23.05 -9.88
CA ASN A 380 40.39 -23.82 -8.64
C ASN A 380 39.01 -23.88 -7.96
N GLY A 381 37.95 -23.43 -8.65
CA GLY A 381 36.57 -23.60 -8.23
C GLY A 381 35.93 -22.38 -7.57
N ALA A 382 36.57 -21.20 -7.53
CA ALA A 382 35.89 -19.99 -7.04
C ALA A 382 34.72 -19.58 -7.94
N ILE A 383 33.67 -19.02 -7.34
CA ILE A 383 32.49 -18.50 -8.04
C ILE A 383 32.65 -17.01 -8.28
N LEU A 384 32.36 -16.57 -9.49
CA LEU A 384 32.23 -15.14 -9.81
C LEU A 384 30.79 -14.69 -9.61
N VAL A 385 30.61 -13.61 -8.86
CA VAL A 385 29.33 -12.93 -8.68
C VAL A 385 29.44 -11.53 -9.27
N ASP A 386 28.70 -11.27 -10.34
CA ASP A 386 28.66 -9.98 -11.02
C ASP A 386 27.56 -9.11 -10.40
N SER A 387 27.95 -8.04 -9.72
CA SER A 387 27.04 -7.14 -9.02
C SER A 387 26.56 -5.97 -9.87
N ARG A 388 26.74 -6.00 -11.18
CA ARG A 388 26.22 -4.94 -12.05
C ARG A 388 24.72 -5.11 -12.25
N ASP A 389 24.07 -4.04 -12.71
CA ASP A 389 22.70 -4.09 -13.17
C ASP A 389 22.49 -5.23 -14.18
N GLU A 390 21.34 -5.88 -14.10
CA GLU A 390 21.02 -7.06 -14.90
C GLU A 390 21.05 -6.76 -16.41
N ASN A 391 20.66 -5.56 -16.84
CA ASN A 391 20.72 -5.20 -18.25
C ASN A 391 22.17 -5.09 -18.74
N VAL A 392 23.08 -4.62 -17.88
CA VAL A 392 24.51 -4.54 -18.18
C VAL A 392 25.13 -5.94 -18.23
N TYR A 393 24.75 -6.80 -17.28
CA TYR A 393 25.15 -8.21 -17.25
C TYR A 393 24.71 -8.95 -18.52
N ASN A 394 23.44 -8.80 -18.91
CA ASN A 394 22.85 -9.46 -20.08
C ASN A 394 23.48 -9.03 -21.41
N GLN A 395 23.94 -7.78 -21.50
CA GLN A 395 24.69 -7.31 -22.67
C GLN A 395 26.06 -8.00 -22.78
N LYS A 396 26.80 -8.10 -21.67
CA LYS A 396 28.11 -8.74 -21.62
C LYS A 396 28.56 -9.01 -20.19
N HIS A 397 28.92 -10.25 -19.90
CA HIS A 397 29.48 -10.68 -18.62
C HIS A 397 30.63 -11.68 -18.80
N ILE A 398 31.31 -11.99 -17.70
CA ILE A 398 32.34 -13.04 -17.66
C ILE A 398 31.64 -14.40 -17.67
N ALA A 399 32.03 -15.29 -18.58
CA ALA A 399 31.42 -16.61 -18.69
C ALA A 399 31.48 -17.38 -17.36
N GLY A 400 30.33 -17.91 -16.92
CA GLY A 400 30.19 -18.65 -15.66
C GLY A 400 29.97 -17.79 -14.42
N ALA A 401 29.93 -16.45 -14.55
CA ALA A 401 29.50 -15.58 -13.46
C ALA A 401 28.00 -15.73 -13.17
N ILE A 402 27.60 -15.41 -11.95
CA ILE A 402 26.20 -15.31 -11.50
C ILE A 402 25.89 -13.82 -11.30
N ASN A 403 24.76 -13.32 -11.80
CA ASN A 403 24.37 -11.93 -11.57
C ASN A 403 23.62 -11.77 -10.24
N ILE A 404 24.13 -10.91 -9.36
CA ILE A 404 23.49 -10.53 -8.10
C ILE A 404 23.82 -9.07 -7.82
N SER A 405 22.92 -8.14 -8.16
CA SER A 405 23.02 -6.74 -7.73
C SER A 405 22.15 -6.50 -6.52
N ALA A 406 22.69 -5.90 -5.45
CA ALA A 406 21.84 -5.51 -4.33
C ALA A 406 21.05 -4.24 -4.68
N LEU A 407 21.71 -3.24 -5.27
CA LEU A 407 21.07 -1.95 -5.57
C LEU A 407 19.89 -2.04 -6.53
N PHE A 408 19.90 -2.96 -7.49
CA PHE A 408 18.88 -3.03 -8.56
C PHE A 408 17.93 -4.23 -8.44
N THR A 409 18.04 -5.02 -7.37
CA THR A 409 17.18 -6.19 -7.14
C THR A 409 16.35 -6.00 -5.87
N THR A 410 15.03 -6.24 -5.95
CA THR A 410 14.13 -6.20 -4.80
C THR A 410 14.54 -7.19 -3.72
N THR A 411 14.12 -6.95 -2.47
CA THR A 411 14.50 -7.78 -1.32
C THR A 411 14.23 -9.26 -1.54
N GLU A 412 13.03 -9.63 -1.99
CA GLU A 412 12.70 -11.04 -2.20
C GLU A 412 13.60 -11.71 -3.27
N VAL A 413 13.72 -11.07 -4.44
CA VAL A 413 14.49 -11.63 -5.55
C VAL A 413 15.99 -11.66 -5.20
N LEU A 414 16.47 -10.67 -4.44
CA LEU A 414 17.84 -10.65 -3.95
C LEU A 414 18.09 -11.82 -3.00
N GLU A 415 17.20 -12.06 -2.03
CA GLU A 415 17.31 -13.20 -1.11
C GLU A 415 17.30 -14.54 -1.86
N GLU A 416 16.44 -14.71 -2.86
CA GLU A 416 16.42 -15.89 -3.72
C GLU A 416 17.77 -16.09 -4.43
N ARG A 417 18.28 -15.03 -5.08
CA ARG A 417 19.55 -15.06 -5.82
C ARG A 417 20.73 -15.37 -4.89
N LEU A 418 20.78 -14.75 -3.71
CA LEU A 418 21.78 -15.05 -2.68
C LEU A 418 21.67 -16.49 -2.19
N ASN A 419 20.44 -17.01 -2.02
CA ASN A 419 20.17 -18.38 -1.59
C ASN A 419 20.61 -19.42 -2.61
N ALA A 420 20.49 -19.11 -3.90
CA ALA A 420 20.90 -19.96 -5.01
C ALA A 420 22.43 -20.08 -5.17
N VAL A 421 23.23 -19.20 -4.56
CA VAL A 421 24.71 -19.29 -4.63
C VAL A 421 25.18 -20.55 -3.90
N PRO A 422 25.88 -21.48 -4.58
CA PRO A 422 26.43 -22.67 -3.96
C PRO A 422 27.49 -22.34 -2.92
N ALA A 423 27.47 -23.08 -1.79
CA ALA A 423 28.59 -23.08 -0.85
C ALA A 423 29.84 -23.61 -1.56
N ASN A 424 30.90 -22.82 -1.63
CA ASN A 424 32.11 -23.14 -2.40
C ASN A 424 33.38 -22.56 -1.75
N ASN A 425 34.55 -23.01 -2.20
CA ASN A 425 35.88 -22.66 -1.68
C ASN A 425 36.29 -21.19 -1.89
N GLY A 426 35.39 -20.34 -2.39
CA GLY A 426 35.60 -18.90 -2.54
C GLY A 426 34.56 -18.25 -3.43
N ILE A 427 34.09 -17.07 -3.03
CA ILE A 427 33.22 -16.20 -3.80
C ILE A 427 34.00 -14.92 -4.10
N ILE A 428 33.95 -14.47 -5.36
CA ILE A 428 34.57 -13.24 -5.81
C ILE A 428 33.47 -12.37 -6.42
N THR A 429 33.14 -11.27 -5.75
CA THR A 429 32.20 -10.27 -6.26
C THR A 429 32.91 -9.26 -7.15
N ILE A 430 32.33 -8.94 -8.29
CA ILE A 430 32.89 -7.99 -9.27
C ILE A 430 31.85 -6.91 -9.62
N CYS A 431 32.34 -5.72 -9.95
CA CYS A 431 31.53 -4.61 -10.43
C CYS A 431 32.20 -3.94 -11.66
N ASP A 432 31.63 -2.85 -12.18
CA ASP A 432 32.21 -2.01 -13.24
C ASP A 432 32.86 -0.69 -12.77
N ASP A 433 32.66 -0.28 -11.52
CA ASP A 433 33.27 0.91 -10.94
C ASP A 433 34.68 0.65 -10.38
N TYR A 434 35.65 1.45 -10.81
CA TYR A 434 37.03 1.37 -10.33
C TYR A 434 37.23 2.00 -8.94
N LEU A 435 36.33 2.89 -8.50
CA LEU A 435 36.56 3.69 -7.30
C LEU A 435 35.94 3.07 -6.06
N SER A 436 34.65 2.73 -6.10
CA SER A 436 33.93 2.34 -4.89
C SER A 436 33.50 0.88 -4.85
N CYS A 437 33.29 0.22 -6.01
CA CYS A 437 32.68 -1.11 -6.13
C CYS A 437 31.64 -1.41 -5.03
N PHE A 438 30.81 -0.41 -4.73
CA PHE A 438 30.01 -0.43 -3.52
C PHE A 438 29.03 -1.61 -3.51
N ASP A 439 28.34 -1.83 -4.64
CA ASP A 439 27.36 -2.92 -4.77
C ASP A 439 28.05 -4.29 -4.62
N ALA A 440 29.22 -4.49 -5.24
CA ALA A 440 29.99 -5.74 -5.08
C ALA A 440 30.38 -5.96 -3.61
N LYS A 441 30.75 -4.90 -2.89
CA LYS A 441 31.05 -4.99 -1.46
C LYS A 441 29.83 -5.37 -0.64
N ILE A 442 28.67 -4.75 -0.88
CA ILE A 442 27.41 -5.08 -0.20
C ILE A 442 27.03 -6.53 -0.46
N VAL A 443 27.05 -6.98 -1.73
CA VAL A 443 26.74 -8.36 -2.10
C VAL A 443 27.69 -9.34 -1.42
N GLY A 444 29.00 -9.02 -1.36
CA GLY A 444 29.99 -9.84 -0.66
C GLY A 444 29.70 -9.96 0.84
N VAL A 445 29.34 -8.85 1.50
CA VAL A 445 28.93 -8.85 2.92
C VAL A 445 27.66 -9.67 3.13
N LYS A 446 26.65 -9.54 2.26
CA LYS A 446 25.40 -10.30 2.33
C LYS A 446 25.65 -11.81 2.19
N LEU A 447 26.50 -12.22 1.25
CA LEU A 447 26.90 -13.62 1.06
C LEU A 447 27.67 -14.17 2.27
N GLU A 448 28.57 -13.37 2.86
CA GLU A 448 29.30 -13.77 4.06
C GLU A 448 28.38 -13.94 5.27
N LYS A 449 27.45 -12.99 5.50
CA LYS A 449 26.46 -13.09 6.58
C LYS A 449 25.66 -14.39 6.47
N LYS A 450 25.30 -14.82 5.25
CA LYS A 450 24.60 -16.09 5.00
C LYS A 450 25.45 -17.30 5.39
N ASP A 451 26.72 -17.35 4.97
CA ASP A 451 27.63 -18.48 5.26
C ASP A 451 27.93 -18.63 6.77
N ILE A 452 27.89 -17.54 7.54
CA ILE A 452 28.05 -17.59 9.01
C ILE A 452 26.83 -18.24 9.70
N HIS A 453 25.66 -18.23 9.06
CA HIS A 453 24.40 -18.72 9.62
C HIS A 453 23.95 -20.09 9.07
N SER A 454 24.65 -20.64 8.07
CA SER A 454 24.48 -22.00 7.53
C SER A 454 25.41 -23.02 8.19
#